data_AF-A0A7C5IM31-F1
#
_entry.id   AF-A0A7C5IM31-F1
#
_cell.length_a   1.000
_cell.length_b   1.000
_cell.length_c   1.000
_cell.angle_alpha   90.00
_cell.angle_beta   90.00
_cell.angle_gamma   90.00
#
_symmetry.space_group_name_H-M   'P 1'
#
loop_
_entity.id
_entity.type
_entity.pdbx_description
1 polymer ?
#
loop_
_entity_poly.entity_id
_entity_poly.type
_entity_poly.pdbx_seq_one_letter_code
_entity_poly.pdbx_strand_id
1 'polypeptide(L)'
;GPSPEINDYIRGVNGSFERVMKTLNFIKKWKEKLKKEKPWLRMNTVLTNKNYDKLEDMLMIAKKYDFKEVLIQPMTIFSKEGEKLKVNNTEEARRYLRVANEVAKRLKIKTNMNSIAKNMGVIENTNQMEKMIEREIKKFGNSFLASPCFEPFYNLIILPNGKVSPCAISGGITEIDVREKSLKEIWFGEIFEKFRKELLSKKLFPFCSHCCIPIFLESKRLRRELAKVV
;
A
#
# COMPACT_ATOMS: atom_id res chain seq x y z
N GLY A 1 -16.04 -0.08 -0.67
CA GLY A 1 -16.78 -0.14 0.61
C GLY A 1 -17.54 -1.45 0.69
N PRO A 2 -18.18 -1.75 1.84
CA PRO A 2 -18.91 -3.01 2.02
C PRO A 2 -20.36 -2.98 1.51
N SER A 3 -20.84 -1.83 1.03
CA SER A 3 -22.16 -1.69 0.41
C SER A 3 -22.07 -1.06 -0.98
N PRO A 4 -23.11 -1.20 -1.83
CA PRO A 4 -23.20 -0.53 -3.12
C PRO A 4 -22.98 0.99 -3.00
N GLU A 5 -23.67 1.63 -2.06
CA GLU A 5 -23.66 3.10 -1.90
C GLU A 5 -22.25 3.60 -1.57
N ILE A 6 -21.58 2.97 -0.59
CA ILE A 6 -20.24 3.38 -0.16
C ILE A 6 -19.21 3.06 -1.23
N ASN A 7 -19.28 1.86 -1.81
CA ASN A 7 -18.30 1.43 -2.79
C ASN A 7 -18.37 2.25 -4.06
N ASP A 8 -19.57 2.39 -4.64
CA ASP A 8 -19.74 3.06 -5.93
C ASP A 8 -19.46 4.55 -5.81
N TYR A 9 -19.81 5.17 -4.67
CA TYR A 9 -19.42 6.55 -4.36
C TYR A 9 -17.90 6.73 -4.32
N ILE A 10 -17.18 5.90 -3.54
CA ILE A 10 -15.71 6.00 -3.44
C ILE A 10 -15.03 5.71 -4.80
N ARG A 11 -15.59 4.77 -5.59
CA ARG A 11 -15.04 4.37 -6.88
C ARG A 11 -15.41 5.33 -8.02
N GLY A 12 -16.44 6.15 -7.85
CA GLY A 12 -17.01 7.01 -8.89
C GLY A 12 -17.69 6.23 -10.02
N VAL A 13 -18.13 4.99 -9.77
CA VAL A 13 -18.68 4.11 -10.81
C VAL A 13 -19.88 3.33 -10.27
N ASN A 14 -21.07 3.66 -10.77
CA ASN A 14 -22.32 2.95 -10.44
C ASN A 14 -22.27 1.48 -10.89
N GLY A 15 -22.81 0.60 -10.06
CA GLY A 15 -22.82 -0.86 -10.27
C GLY A 15 -21.47 -1.52 -10.05
N SER A 16 -20.43 -0.80 -9.61
CA SER A 16 -19.09 -1.38 -9.45
C SER A 16 -19.05 -2.41 -8.33
N PHE A 17 -19.82 -2.20 -7.25
CA PHE A 17 -19.97 -3.16 -6.16
C PHE A 17 -20.61 -4.45 -6.65
N GLU A 18 -21.74 -4.35 -7.35
CA GLU A 18 -22.46 -5.52 -7.89
C GLU A 18 -21.58 -6.34 -8.84
N ARG A 19 -20.79 -5.68 -9.70
CA ARG A 19 -19.81 -6.35 -10.56
C ARG A 19 -18.77 -7.12 -9.75
N VAL A 20 -18.25 -6.54 -8.67
CA VAL A 20 -17.32 -7.24 -7.76
C VAL A 20 -18.01 -8.46 -7.13
N MET A 21 -19.21 -8.30 -6.59
CA MET A 21 -19.95 -9.40 -5.96
C MET A 21 -20.27 -10.53 -6.94
N LYS A 22 -20.67 -10.21 -8.17
CA LYS A 22 -20.87 -11.18 -9.26
C LYS A 22 -19.58 -11.95 -9.57
N THR A 23 -18.45 -11.25 -9.62
CA THR A 23 -17.13 -11.86 -9.83
C THR A 23 -16.75 -12.81 -8.70
N LEU A 24 -16.99 -12.42 -7.44
CA LEU A 24 -16.72 -13.27 -6.28
C LEU A 24 -17.59 -14.53 -6.25
N ASN A 25 -18.87 -14.41 -6.61
CA ASN A 25 -19.76 -15.56 -6.78
C ASN A 25 -19.24 -16.52 -7.86
N PHE A 26 -18.75 -15.98 -8.98
CA PHE A 26 -18.19 -16.79 -10.06
C PHE A 26 -16.93 -17.54 -9.62
N ILE A 27 -15.99 -16.86 -8.93
CA ILE A 27 -14.78 -17.49 -8.39
C ILE A 27 -15.15 -18.60 -7.41
N LYS A 28 -16.06 -18.32 -6.48
CA LYS A 28 -16.53 -19.31 -5.49
C LYS A 28 -17.13 -20.54 -6.16
N LYS A 29 -18.04 -20.36 -7.12
CA LYS A 29 -18.65 -21.44 -7.91
C LYS A 29 -17.59 -22.34 -8.55
N TRP A 30 -16.55 -21.77 -9.14
CA TRP A 30 -15.49 -22.56 -9.79
C TRP A 30 -14.55 -23.25 -8.81
N LYS A 31 -14.22 -22.62 -7.68
CA LYS A 31 -13.48 -23.26 -6.59
C LYS A 31 -14.20 -24.52 -6.09
N GLU A 32 -15.52 -24.42 -5.90
CA GLU A 32 -16.38 -25.54 -5.48
C GLU A 32 -16.44 -26.63 -6.56
N LYS A 33 -16.77 -26.26 -7.81
CA LYS A 33 -16.87 -27.21 -8.94
C LYS A 33 -15.57 -27.98 -9.18
N LEU A 34 -14.43 -27.31 -9.07
CA LEU A 34 -13.11 -27.91 -9.32
C LEU A 34 -12.49 -28.54 -8.06
N LYS A 35 -13.15 -28.43 -6.90
CA LYS A 35 -12.62 -28.84 -5.59
C LYS A 35 -11.22 -28.26 -5.33
N LYS A 36 -11.05 -26.96 -5.60
CA LYS A 36 -9.78 -26.23 -5.42
C LYS A 36 -9.92 -25.11 -4.41
N GLU A 37 -8.93 -25.00 -3.52
CA GLU A 37 -8.81 -23.85 -2.62
C GLU A 37 -8.25 -22.59 -3.32
N LYS A 38 -7.61 -22.77 -4.47
CA LYS A 38 -7.03 -21.68 -5.28
C LYS A 38 -8.04 -21.14 -6.29
N PRO A 39 -7.97 -19.83 -6.61
CA PRO A 39 -6.99 -18.86 -6.13
C PRO A 39 -7.24 -18.42 -4.68
N TRP A 40 -6.18 -17.98 -4.02
CA TRP A 40 -6.32 -17.25 -2.75
C TRP A 40 -6.75 -15.82 -3.04
N LEU A 41 -7.70 -15.33 -2.24
CA LEU A 41 -8.22 -13.98 -2.38
C LEU A 41 -7.63 -13.07 -1.30
N ARG A 42 -7.19 -11.88 -1.75
CA ARG A 42 -6.78 -10.76 -0.89
C ARG A 42 -7.65 -9.56 -1.23
N MET A 43 -8.14 -8.89 -0.20
CA MET A 43 -8.90 -7.65 -0.32
C MET A 43 -7.98 -6.49 0.02
N ASN A 44 -7.91 -5.49 -0.86
CA ASN A 44 -7.28 -4.21 -0.56
C ASN A 44 -8.38 -3.15 -0.54
N THR A 45 -8.43 -2.34 0.52
CA THR A 45 -9.35 -1.19 0.59
C THR A 45 -8.62 0.05 1.04
N VAL A 46 -8.91 1.18 0.38
CA VAL A 46 -8.43 2.49 0.81
C VAL A 46 -9.30 2.95 1.97
N LEU A 47 -8.68 3.37 3.08
CA LEU A 47 -9.38 3.91 4.24
C LEU A 47 -9.78 5.36 3.97
N THR A 48 -11.08 5.65 4.07
CA THR A 48 -11.66 6.97 3.83
C THR A 48 -12.63 7.35 4.94
N ASN A 49 -13.07 8.60 4.98
CA ASN A 49 -14.14 9.06 5.87
C ASN A 49 -15.51 8.38 5.62
N LYS A 50 -15.66 7.58 4.55
CA LYS A 50 -16.89 6.87 4.23
C LYS A 50 -16.90 5.40 4.66
N ASN A 51 -15.75 4.86 5.08
CA ASN A 51 -15.65 3.42 5.34
C ASN A 51 -14.83 3.03 6.59
N TYR A 52 -14.25 3.99 7.31
CA TYR A 52 -13.41 3.68 8.47
C TYR A 52 -14.18 2.99 9.61
N ASP A 53 -15.48 3.21 9.69
CA ASP A 53 -16.42 2.62 10.65
C ASP A 53 -17.08 1.33 10.13
N LYS A 54 -16.82 0.93 8.88
CA LYS A 54 -17.43 -0.25 8.22
C LYS A 54 -16.43 -1.39 7.99
N LEU A 55 -15.34 -1.42 8.75
CA LEU A 55 -14.28 -2.42 8.57
C LEU A 55 -14.73 -3.83 8.95
N GLU A 56 -15.65 -3.97 9.90
CA GLU A 56 -16.22 -5.27 10.29
C GLU A 56 -17.09 -5.84 9.16
N ASP A 57 -17.91 -5.02 8.51
CA ASP A 57 -18.71 -5.45 7.35
C ASP A 57 -17.81 -5.94 6.20
N MET A 58 -16.67 -5.26 5.98
CA MET A 58 -15.66 -5.71 5.02
C MET A 58 -15.10 -7.09 5.38
N LEU A 59 -14.87 -7.36 6.68
CA LEU A 59 -14.42 -8.66 7.16
C LEU A 59 -15.51 -9.75 7.02
N MET A 60 -16.79 -9.40 7.15
CA MET A 60 -17.89 -10.32 6.90
C MET A 60 -17.98 -10.73 5.42
N ILE A 61 -17.77 -9.79 4.50
CA ILE A 61 -17.62 -10.10 3.07
C ILE A 61 -16.40 -11.00 2.85
N ALA A 62 -15.26 -10.64 3.45
CA ALA A 62 -14.03 -11.42 3.35
C ALA A 62 -14.24 -12.88 3.81
N LYS A 63 -14.93 -13.09 4.94
CA LYS A 63 -15.28 -14.42 5.45
C LYS A 63 -16.21 -15.17 4.51
N LYS A 64 -17.26 -14.53 3.98
CA LYS A 64 -18.25 -15.14 3.07
C LYS A 64 -17.61 -15.72 1.80
N TYR A 65 -16.57 -15.07 1.29
CA TYR A 65 -15.89 -15.44 0.04
C TYR A 65 -14.50 -16.05 0.25
N ASP A 66 -14.17 -16.47 1.48
CA ASP A 66 -12.89 -17.12 1.80
C ASP A 66 -11.63 -16.31 1.41
N PHE A 67 -11.67 -15.00 1.69
CA PHE A 67 -10.48 -14.17 1.63
C PHE A 67 -9.53 -14.53 2.76
N LYS A 68 -8.25 -14.70 2.43
CA LYS A 68 -7.20 -15.00 3.41
C LYS A 68 -6.63 -13.75 4.06
N GLU A 69 -6.82 -12.60 3.41
CA GLU A 69 -6.22 -11.35 3.84
C GLU A 69 -7.07 -10.13 3.46
N VAL A 70 -7.16 -9.17 4.39
CA VAL A 70 -7.76 -7.85 4.19
C VAL A 70 -6.75 -6.78 4.59
N LEU A 71 -6.22 -6.06 3.61
CA LEU A 71 -5.26 -4.97 3.81
C LEU A 71 -5.94 -3.63 3.66
N ILE A 72 -5.69 -2.78 4.64
CA ILE A 72 -6.11 -1.38 4.64
C ILE A 72 -4.95 -0.55 4.08
N GLN A 73 -5.29 0.37 3.18
CA GLN A 73 -4.36 1.34 2.64
C GLN A 73 -4.83 2.73 3.06
N PRO A 74 -4.06 3.48 3.86
CA PRO A 74 -4.42 4.86 4.10
C PRO A 74 -4.26 5.66 2.81
N MET A 75 -5.11 6.68 2.65
CA MET A 75 -5.26 7.40 1.39
C MET A 75 -4.14 8.43 1.17
N THR A 76 -3.42 8.33 0.05
CA THR A 76 -2.58 9.42 -0.46
C THR A 76 -3.46 10.36 -1.30
N ILE A 77 -3.36 11.67 -1.08
CA ILE A 77 -4.22 12.66 -1.76
C ILE A 77 -3.51 13.15 -3.02
N PHE A 78 -4.14 12.97 -4.18
CA PHE A 78 -3.63 13.46 -5.46
C PHE A 78 -4.57 14.48 -6.14
N SER A 79 -5.75 14.72 -5.57
CA SER A 79 -6.75 15.64 -6.11
C SER A 79 -7.61 16.29 -5.01
N LYS A 80 -8.30 17.38 -5.36
CA LYS A 80 -9.25 18.07 -4.47
C LYS A 80 -10.43 17.17 -4.09
N GLU A 81 -10.85 16.29 -5.00
CA GLU A 81 -11.92 15.31 -4.76
C GLU A 81 -11.45 14.24 -3.77
N GLY A 82 -10.21 13.77 -3.93
CA GLY A 82 -9.58 12.85 -3.00
C GLY A 82 -9.50 13.43 -1.59
N GLU A 83 -9.13 14.71 -1.45
CA GLU A 83 -9.04 15.37 -0.14
C GLU A 83 -10.35 15.28 0.67
N LYS A 84 -11.51 15.39 0.00
CA LYS A 84 -12.84 15.27 0.63
C LYS A 84 -13.11 13.90 1.24
N LEU A 85 -12.35 12.87 0.86
CA LEU A 85 -12.47 11.50 1.37
C LEU A 85 -11.50 11.21 2.53
N LYS A 86 -10.67 12.19 2.93
CA LYS A 86 -9.67 11.98 3.99
C LYS A 86 -10.38 11.71 5.32
N VAL A 87 -9.84 10.77 6.09
CA VAL A 87 -10.30 10.53 7.47
C VAL A 87 -9.98 11.76 8.31
N ASN A 88 -11.03 12.41 8.83
CA ASN A 88 -10.90 13.61 9.65
C ASN A 88 -10.73 13.29 11.14
N ASN A 89 -11.40 12.24 11.64
CA ASN A 89 -11.31 11.81 13.03
C ASN A 89 -10.38 10.59 13.15
N THR A 90 -9.08 10.85 13.32
CA THR A 90 -8.06 9.78 13.36
C THR A 90 -8.12 8.96 14.65
N GLU A 91 -8.56 9.54 15.76
CA GLU A 91 -8.78 8.79 17.00
C GLU A 91 -9.93 7.79 16.87
N GLU A 92 -11.04 8.22 16.30
CA GLU A 92 -12.17 7.32 16.05
C GLU A 92 -11.79 6.23 15.04
N ALA A 93 -11.12 6.58 13.95
CA ALA A 93 -10.62 5.59 13.00
C ALA A 93 -9.66 4.59 13.65
N ARG A 94 -8.79 5.04 14.58
CA ARG A 94 -7.92 4.16 15.36
C ARG A 94 -8.73 3.16 16.19
N ARG A 95 -9.84 3.59 16.80
CA ARG A 95 -10.73 2.70 17.56
C ARG A 95 -11.32 1.62 16.66
N TYR A 96 -11.91 1.99 15.52
CA TYR A 96 -12.49 1.02 14.58
C TYR A 96 -11.44 0.06 14.01
N LEU A 97 -10.23 0.53 13.69
CA LEU A 97 -9.13 -0.33 13.26
C LEU A 97 -8.77 -1.38 14.33
N ARG A 98 -8.76 -1.01 15.62
CA ARG A 98 -8.48 -1.95 16.72
C ARG A 98 -9.59 -2.98 16.88
N VAL A 99 -10.85 -2.55 16.87
CA VAL A 99 -12.00 -3.45 16.98
C VAL A 99 -12.03 -4.44 15.81
N ALA A 100 -11.93 -3.93 14.58
CA ALA A 100 -11.91 -4.77 13.38
C ALA A 100 -10.71 -5.73 13.37
N ASN A 101 -9.56 -5.35 13.93
CA ASN A 101 -8.41 -6.24 14.07
C ASN A 101 -8.72 -7.47 14.97
N GLU A 102 -9.44 -7.28 16.08
CA GLU A 102 -9.84 -8.40 16.94
C GLU A 102 -10.89 -9.30 16.26
N VAL A 103 -11.79 -8.70 15.47
CA VAL A 103 -12.72 -9.46 14.60
C VAL A 103 -11.96 -10.28 13.57
N ALA A 104 -10.97 -9.69 12.89
CA ALA A 104 -10.14 -10.38 11.90
C ALA A 104 -9.40 -11.59 12.50
N LYS A 105 -8.86 -11.46 13.73
CA LYS A 105 -8.25 -12.58 14.46
C LYS A 105 -9.23 -13.73 14.69
N ARG A 106 -10.44 -13.43 15.19
CA ARG A 106 -11.51 -14.43 15.41
C ARG A 106 -11.89 -15.14 14.11
N LEU A 107 -11.95 -14.39 13.01
CA LEU A 107 -12.24 -14.92 11.67
C LEU A 107 -11.06 -15.63 11.00
N LYS A 108 -9.86 -15.62 11.61
CA LYS A 108 -8.60 -16.13 11.05
C LYS A 108 -8.22 -15.46 9.71
N ILE A 109 -8.48 -14.17 9.58
CA ILE A 109 -8.16 -13.35 8.41
C ILE A 109 -6.92 -12.51 8.71
N LYS A 110 -5.90 -12.56 7.85
CA LYS A 110 -4.69 -11.73 8.00
C LYS A 110 -5.02 -10.28 7.69
N THR A 111 -4.43 -9.35 8.45
CA THR A 111 -4.65 -7.91 8.24
C THR A 111 -3.48 -7.07 8.76
N ASN A 112 -3.36 -5.85 8.24
CA ASN A 112 -2.42 -4.82 8.70
C ASN A 112 -3.07 -3.75 9.61
N MET A 113 -4.34 -3.92 10.01
CA MET A 113 -5.10 -2.93 10.80
C MET A 113 -4.38 -2.51 12.10
N ASN A 114 -3.84 -3.45 12.87
CA ASN A 114 -3.06 -3.12 14.08
C ASN A 114 -1.80 -2.31 13.78
N SER A 115 -1.11 -2.57 12.66
CA SER A 115 0.06 -1.81 12.25
C SER A 115 -0.32 -0.35 11.95
N ILE A 116 -1.44 -0.15 11.23
CA ILE A 116 -1.94 1.20 10.91
C ILE A 116 -2.41 1.91 12.18
N ALA A 117 -3.16 1.23 13.06
CA ALA A 117 -3.63 1.79 14.33
C ALA A 117 -2.48 2.26 15.25
N LYS A 118 -1.32 1.61 15.16
CA LYS A 118 -0.09 2.01 15.89
C LYS A 118 0.70 3.14 15.20
N ASN A 119 0.43 3.42 13.93
CA ASN A 119 1.17 4.42 13.15
C ASN A 119 0.23 5.51 12.59
N MET A 120 -0.81 5.93 13.32
CA MET A 120 -1.82 6.90 12.82
C MET A 120 -1.24 8.21 12.26
N GLY A 121 -0.05 8.61 12.67
CA GLY A 121 0.65 9.77 12.09
C GLY A 121 0.81 9.66 10.57
N VAL A 122 0.83 8.46 9.97
CA VAL A 122 0.85 8.27 8.50
C VAL A 122 -0.46 8.70 7.84
N ILE A 123 -1.59 8.64 8.55
CA ILE A 123 -2.91 9.05 8.06
C ILE A 123 -3.06 10.58 8.17
N GLU A 124 -2.48 11.15 9.20
CA GLU A 124 -2.48 12.60 9.42
C GLU A 124 -1.61 13.31 8.36
N ASN A 125 -0.46 12.70 8.02
CA ASN A 125 0.60 13.30 7.20
C ASN A 125 0.75 12.67 5.79
N THR A 126 -0.35 12.18 5.19
CA THR A 126 -0.37 11.44 3.91
C THR A 126 0.34 12.12 2.73
N ASN A 127 0.53 13.44 2.78
CA ASN A 127 1.17 14.27 1.75
C ASN A 127 2.41 15.02 2.28
N GLN A 128 2.90 14.62 3.44
CA GLN A 128 4.13 15.15 4.07
C GLN A 128 5.05 13.98 4.42
N MET A 129 5.11 12.99 3.53
CA MET A 129 5.83 11.75 3.77
C MET A 129 7.34 11.98 3.82
N GLU A 130 7.87 13.00 3.16
CA GLU A 130 9.26 13.44 3.26
C GLU A 130 9.64 13.72 4.71
N LYS A 131 8.82 14.47 5.46
CA LYS A 131 9.05 14.77 6.88
C LYS A 131 9.00 13.51 7.74
N MET A 132 8.09 12.58 7.43
CA MET A 132 8.00 11.31 8.14
C MET A 132 9.23 10.43 7.89
N ILE A 133 9.72 10.40 6.65
CA ILE A 133 10.91 9.66 6.26
C ILE A 133 12.14 10.24 6.96
N GLU A 134 12.32 11.57 6.92
CA GLU A 134 13.43 12.24 7.61
C GLU A 134 13.46 11.94 9.11
N ARG A 135 12.31 12.02 9.79
CA ARG A 135 12.20 11.70 11.22
C ARG A 135 12.56 10.24 11.51
N GLU A 136 12.25 9.32 10.61
CA GLU A 136 12.56 7.91 10.80
C GLU A 136 14.04 7.62 10.58
N ILE A 137 14.65 8.14 9.51
CA ILE A 137 16.06 7.84 9.19
C ILE A 137 17.06 8.49 10.15
N LYS A 138 16.69 9.62 10.79
CA LYS A 138 17.52 10.28 11.82
C LYS A 138 17.82 9.41 13.04
N LYS A 139 17.09 8.32 13.23
CA LYS A 139 17.29 7.37 14.34
C LYS A 139 18.48 6.43 14.12
N PHE A 140 19.10 6.45 12.94
CA PHE A 140 20.12 5.49 12.53
C PHE A 140 21.40 6.20 12.09
N GLY A 141 22.54 5.73 12.62
CA GLY A 141 23.86 6.25 12.25
C GLY A 141 24.44 5.62 10.98
N ASN A 142 24.16 4.32 10.74
CA ASN A 142 24.59 3.59 9.55
C ASN A 142 23.95 4.17 8.27
N SER A 143 24.75 4.38 7.22
CA SER A 143 24.29 5.02 5.97
C SER A 143 23.21 4.22 5.25
N PHE A 144 23.33 2.89 5.23
CA PHE A 144 22.34 2.00 4.62
C PHE A 144 21.03 2.02 5.41
N LEU A 145 21.09 1.86 6.74
CA LEU A 145 19.90 1.95 7.59
C LEU A 145 19.27 3.35 7.54
N ALA A 146 20.07 4.40 7.40
CA ALA A 146 19.60 5.77 7.24
C ALA A 146 19.14 6.10 5.81
N SER A 147 19.10 5.13 4.90
CA SER A 147 18.52 5.32 3.56
C SER A 147 17.01 5.62 3.66
N PRO A 148 16.49 6.65 2.95
CA PRO A 148 15.08 7.01 2.94
C PRO A 148 14.15 5.87 2.50
N CYS A 149 14.61 5.03 1.57
CA CYS A 149 13.80 4.00 0.94
C CYS A 149 14.68 2.83 0.48
N PHE A 150 14.14 1.61 0.57
CA PHE A 150 14.83 0.40 0.10
C PHE A 150 14.31 -0.13 -1.24
N GLU A 151 13.21 0.42 -1.78
CA GLU A 151 12.61 -0.04 -3.04
C GLU A 151 13.62 -0.26 -4.18
N PRO A 152 14.55 0.65 -4.48
CA PRO A 152 15.46 0.48 -5.62
C PRO A 152 16.52 -0.62 -5.45
N PHE A 153 16.59 -1.22 -4.26
CA PHE A 153 17.48 -2.33 -3.94
C PHE A 153 16.81 -3.70 -4.11
N TYR A 154 15.48 -3.75 -4.26
CA TYR A 154 14.75 -5.02 -4.50
C TYR A 154 13.56 -4.92 -5.48
N ASN A 155 13.23 -3.73 -5.98
CA ASN A 155 12.08 -3.47 -6.84
C ASN A 155 12.44 -2.64 -8.08
N LEU A 156 11.77 -2.95 -9.19
CA LEU A 156 11.84 -2.25 -10.48
C LEU A 156 10.44 -2.27 -11.10
N ILE A 157 9.99 -1.13 -11.62
CA ILE A 157 8.67 -1.00 -12.21
C ILE A 157 8.80 -0.75 -13.71
N ILE A 158 8.08 -1.55 -14.48
CA ILE A 158 7.91 -1.38 -15.93
C ILE A 158 6.53 -0.77 -16.15
N LEU A 159 6.50 0.40 -16.79
CA LEU A 159 5.28 1.10 -17.13
C LEU A 159 4.66 0.55 -18.44
N PRO A 160 3.37 0.82 -18.71
CA PRO A 160 2.71 0.33 -19.93
C PRO A 160 3.38 0.77 -21.24
N ASN A 161 4.14 1.86 -21.23
CA ASN A 161 4.88 2.37 -22.39
C ASN A 161 6.30 1.78 -22.52
N GLY A 162 6.70 0.83 -21.67
CA GLY A 162 8.05 0.23 -21.66
C GLY A 162 9.06 0.97 -20.78
N LYS A 163 8.77 2.20 -20.36
CA LYS A 163 9.66 2.96 -19.47
C LYS A 163 9.82 2.29 -18.12
N VAL A 164 11.02 2.38 -17.55
CA VAL A 164 11.35 1.82 -16.24
C VAL A 164 11.39 2.90 -15.16
N SER A 165 11.07 2.52 -13.93
CA SER A 165 11.08 3.40 -12.77
C SER A 165 11.55 2.67 -11.50
N PRO A 166 12.34 3.31 -10.63
CA PRO A 166 12.77 2.72 -9.35
C PRO A 166 11.64 2.69 -8.29
N CYS A 167 10.53 3.38 -8.54
CA CYS A 167 9.38 3.47 -7.63
C CYS A 167 8.08 3.76 -8.43
N ALA A 168 6.93 3.39 -7.89
CA ALA A 168 5.63 3.60 -8.54
C ALA A 168 5.28 5.09 -8.62
N ILE A 169 5.65 5.83 -7.57
CA ILE A 169 5.37 7.26 -7.45
C ILE A 169 6.29 8.11 -8.32
N SER A 170 7.46 7.60 -8.70
CA SER A 170 8.36 8.31 -9.61
C SER A 170 7.91 8.23 -11.07
N GLY A 171 6.83 7.51 -11.41
CA GLY A 171 6.08 7.72 -12.64
C GLY A 171 6.86 7.64 -13.96
N GLY A 172 7.98 6.92 -14.01
CA GLY A 172 8.79 6.82 -15.23
C GLY A 172 9.66 8.05 -15.48
N ILE A 173 10.14 8.71 -14.42
CA ILE A 173 11.17 9.77 -14.49
C ILE A 173 12.45 9.36 -15.22
N THR A 174 12.63 8.06 -15.50
CA THR A 174 13.80 7.59 -16.23
C THR A 174 13.47 7.49 -17.71
N GLU A 175 14.44 7.83 -18.55
CA GLU A 175 14.37 7.63 -20.00
C GLU A 175 14.79 6.20 -20.41
N ILE A 176 14.82 5.26 -19.46
CA ILE A 176 15.19 3.87 -19.73
C ILE A 176 13.98 3.10 -20.22
N ASP A 177 14.17 2.31 -21.28
CA ASP A 177 13.14 1.43 -21.82
C ASP A 177 13.57 -0.04 -21.82
N VAL A 178 12.66 -0.94 -21.39
CA VAL A 178 12.91 -2.40 -21.40
C VAL A 178 12.98 -2.99 -22.81
N ARG A 179 12.53 -2.26 -23.83
CA ARG A 179 12.61 -2.69 -25.24
C ARG A 179 14.01 -2.51 -25.81
N GLU A 180 14.84 -1.68 -25.17
CA GLU A 180 16.19 -1.32 -25.64
C GLU A 180 17.30 -1.99 -24.82
N LYS A 181 17.06 -2.28 -23.54
CA LYS A 181 18.06 -2.85 -22.62
C LYS A 181 17.48 -4.03 -21.85
N SER A 182 18.32 -5.02 -21.55
CA SER A 182 17.93 -6.11 -20.66
C SER A 182 17.69 -5.61 -19.23
N LEU A 183 16.85 -6.30 -18.46
CA LEU A 183 16.61 -5.94 -17.06
C LEU A 183 17.89 -5.91 -16.22
N LYS A 184 18.89 -6.75 -16.56
CA LYS A 184 20.18 -6.76 -15.88
C LYS A 184 20.96 -5.46 -16.13
N GLU A 185 21.03 -5.01 -17.39
CA GLU A 185 21.69 -3.76 -17.77
C GLU A 185 20.99 -2.55 -17.14
N ILE A 186 19.67 -2.58 -17.05
CA ILE A 186 18.89 -1.53 -16.40
C ILE A 186 19.17 -1.52 -14.89
N TRP A 187 19.11 -2.69 -14.25
CA TRP A 187 19.25 -2.85 -12.81
C TRP A 187 20.63 -2.46 -12.29
N PHE A 188 21.70 -2.83 -13.01
CA PHE A 188 23.09 -2.50 -12.69
C PHE A 188 23.60 -1.27 -13.46
N GLY A 189 22.70 -0.59 -14.18
CA GLY A 189 23.02 0.57 -15.00
C GLY A 189 23.16 1.86 -14.18
N GLU A 190 23.76 2.86 -14.81
CA GLU A 190 24.14 4.13 -14.18
C GLU A 190 22.98 4.85 -13.48
N ILE A 191 21.78 4.80 -14.05
CA ILE A 191 20.62 5.52 -13.50
C ILE A 191 20.14 4.88 -12.18
N PHE A 192 20.02 3.55 -12.11
CA PHE A 192 19.64 2.86 -10.87
C PHE A 192 20.75 2.97 -9.81
N GLU A 193 22.01 2.84 -10.22
CA GLU A 193 23.16 3.04 -9.33
C GLU A 193 23.22 4.46 -8.77
N LYS A 194 22.99 5.47 -9.61
CA LYS A 194 22.89 6.87 -9.17
C LYS A 194 21.75 7.05 -8.17
N PHE A 195 20.58 6.49 -8.44
CA PHE A 195 19.43 6.59 -7.55
C PHE A 195 19.71 5.94 -6.18
N ARG A 196 20.34 4.76 -6.16
CA ARG A 196 20.77 4.09 -4.93
C ARG A 196 21.78 4.93 -4.15
N LYS A 197 22.80 5.47 -4.82
CA LYS A 197 23.82 6.34 -4.19
C LYS A 197 23.21 7.60 -3.58
N GLU A 198 22.30 8.24 -4.29
CA GLU A 198 21.58 9.43 -3.82
C GLU A 198 20.72 9.12 -2.58
N LEU A 199 20.01 7.98 -2.56
CA LEU A 199 19.29 7.55 -1.37
C LEU A 199 20.23 7.24 -0.20
N LEU A 200 21.37 6.59 -0.44
CA LEU A 200 22.35 6.33 0.62
C LEU A 200 22.97 7.62 1.17
N SER A 201 23.05 8.68 0.37
CA SER A 201 23.40 10.03 0.84
C SER A 201 22.23 10.78 1.47
N LYS A 202 21.14 10.07 1.81
CA LYS A 202 19.93 10.61 2.46
C LYS A 202 19.15 11.62 1.61
N LYS A 203 19.39 11.67 0.29
CA LYS A 203 18.65 12.57 -0.62
C LYS A 203 17.20 12.11 -0.73
N LEU A 204 16.28 13.05 -0.57
CA LEU A 204 14.87 12.87 -0.89
C LEU A 204 14.57 13.52 -2.23
N PHE A 205 13.77 12.83 -3.05
CA PHE A 205 13.29 13.36 -4.33
C PHE A 205 11.95 14.07 -4.14
N PRO A 206 11.56 15.00 -5.02
CA PRO A 206 10.30 15.73 -4.89
C PRO A 206 9.07 14.81 -4.72
N PHE A 207 9.04 13.69 -5.43
CA PHE A 207 7.96 12.72 -5.39
C PHE A 207 7.90 11.91 -4.08
N CYS A 208 8.96 11.92 -3.25
CA CYS A 208 8.96 11.25 -1.95
C CYS A 208 7.91 11.82 -0.98
N SER A 209 7.48 13.06 -1.20
CA SER A 209 6.39 13.70 -0.42
C SER A 209 5.05 12.98 -0.53
N HIS A 210 4.83 12.27 -1.64
CA HIS A 210 3.65 11.48 -1.95
C HIS A 210 3.92 9.97 -1.84
N CYS A 211 4.97 9.56 -1.12
CA CYS A 211 5.33 8.16 -0.96
C CYS A 211 4.14 7.33 -0.45
N CYS A 212 3.92 6.16 -1.04
CA CYS A 212 2.87 5.26 -0.59
C CYS A 212 3.14 4.82 0.86
N ILE A 213 2.13 4.97 1.72
CA ILE A 213 2.23 4.59 3.13
C ILE A 213 2.63 3.13 3.35
N PRO A 214 2.13 2.14 2.58
CA PRO A 214 2.62 0.77 2.66
C PRO A 214 4.15 0.64 2.45
N ILE A 215 4.72 1.40 1.50
CA ILE A 215 6.16 1.39 1.22
C ILE A 215 6.96 2.00 2.37
N PHE A 216 6.45 3.08 2.96
CA PHE A 216 7.07 3.68 4.15
C PHE A 216 7.07 2.72 5.34
N LEU A 217 5.92 2.08 5.63
CA LEU A 217 5.80 1.12 6.73
C LEU A 217 6.66 -0.13 6.50
N GLU A 218 6.75 -0.60 5.25
CA GLU A 218 7.60 -1.72 4.89
C GLU A 218 9.08 -1.35 5.02
N SER A 219 9.48 -0.16 4.56
CA SER A 219 10.85 0.34 4.76
C SER A 219 11.21 0.42 6.24
N LYS A 220 10.28 0.85 7.10
CA LYS A 220 10.45 0.84 8.56
C LYS A 220 10.60 -0.57 9.13
N ARG A 221 9.85 -1.54 8.61
CA ARG A 221 9.97 -2.96 9.01
C ARG A 221 11.33 -3.51 8.59
N LEU A 222 11.70 -3.38 7.32
CA LEU A 222 12.98 -3.85 6.78
C LEU A 222 14.16 -3.24 7.54
N ARG A 223 14.11 -1.94 7.83
CA ARG A 223 15.15 -1.25 8.61
C ARG A 223 15.37 -1.88 9.98
N ARG A 224 14.29 -2.23 10.69
CA ARG A 224 14.37 -2.88 12.01
C ARG A 224 14.95 -4.28 11.94
N GLU A 225 14.64 -5.03 10.89
CA GLU A 225 15.21 -6.37 10.70
C GLU A 225 16.68 -6.29 10.30
N LEU A 226 17.04 -5.37 9.41
CA LEU A 226 18.43 -5.13 9.00
C LEU A 226 19.30 -4.61 10.16
N ALA A 227 18.76 -3.77 11.04
CA ALA A 227 19.48 -3.29 12.22
C ALA A 227 19.86 -4.40 13.23
N LYS A 228 19.32 -5.62 13.08
CA LYS A 228 19.73 -6.78 13.91
C LYS A 228 20.97 -7.48 13.37
N VAL A 229 21.35 -7.21 12.12
CA VAL A 229 22.42 -7.93 11.39
C VAL A 229 23.51 -7.00 10.85
N VAL A 230 23.37 -5.68 11.03
CA VAL A 230 24.31 -4.63 10.58
C VAL A 230 24.85 -3.89 11.79
#